data_AF-A0A3R7LJA8-F1
#
_entry.id   AF-A0A3R7LJA8-F1
#
_cell.length_a   1.000
_cell.length_b   1.000
_cell.length_c   1.000
_cell.angle_alpha   90.00
_cell.angle_beta   90.00
_cell.angle_gamma   90.00
#
_symmetry.space_group_name_H-M   'P 1'
#
loop_
_entity.id
_entity.type
_entity.pdbx_description
1 polymer ?
#
loop_
_entity_poly.entity_id
_entity_poly.type
_entity_poly.pdbx_seq_one_letter_code
_entity_poly.pdbx_strand_id
1 'polypeptide(L)' 'MESAECRSTSGETARCTCTLKITERDAAGMDQGTWYVSARAEAEDGDTVYVPRAATFDVTH' A
#
# COMPACT_ATOMS: atom_id res chain seq x y z
N MET A 1 9.60 -1.78 7.14
CA MET A 1 8.79 -0.58 6.89
C MET A 1 9.31 0.02 5.59
N GLU A 2 8.50 -0.04 4.53
CA GLU A 2 8.87 0.60 3.26
C GLU A 2 8.58 2.10 3.38
N SER A 3 9.53 2.93 2.97
CA SER A 3 9.41 4.38 3.02
C SER A 3 8.53 4.88 1.88
N ALA A 4 7.54 5.71 2.20
CA ALA A 4 6.70 6.37 1.21
C ALA A 4 7.39 7.63 0.67
N GLU A 5 7.32 7.85 -0.64
CA GLU A 5 7.72 9.13 -1.22
C GLU A 5 6.55 10.10 -1.14
N CYS A 6 6.62 11.06 -0.21
CA CYS A 6 5.59 12.08 0.00
C CYS A 6 5.96 13.39 -0.70
N ARG A 7 5.03 13.89 -1.53
CA ARG A 7 5.12 15.22 -2.15
C ARG A 7 3.96 16.07 -1.68
N SER A 8 4.23 17.29 -1.22
CA SER A 8 3.18 18.25 -0.91
C SER A 8 2.37 18.55 -2.18
N THR A 9 1.05 18.49 -2.06
CA THR A 9 0.09 18.90 -3.09
C THR A 9 -0.54 20.25 -2.75
N SER A 10 -0.58 20.63 -1.46
CA SER A 10 -0.89 21.96 -0.95
C SER A 10 -0.29 22.15 0.46
N GLY A 11 -0.53 23.30 1.10
CA GLY A 11 -0.10 23.54 2.49
C GLY A 11 -0.69 22.56 3.52
N GLU A 12 -1.78 21.88 3.17
CA GLU A 12 -2.54 20.98 4.05
C GLU A 12 -2.62 19.55 3.52
N THR A 13 -2.19 19.29 2.27
CA THR A 13 -2.29 17.96 1.66
C THR A 13 -0.95 17.51 1.10
N ALA A 14 -0.65 16.23 1.27
CA ALA A 14 0.48 15.56 0.65
C ALA A 14 0.01 14.30 -0.06
N ARG A 15 0.62 14.01 -1.22
CA ARG A 15 0.47 12.76 -1.93
C ARG A 15 1.69 11.89 -1.66
N CYS A 16 1.48 10.80 -0.91
CA CYS A 16 2.48 9.80 -0.65
C CYS A 16 2.31 8.61 -1.58
N THR A 17 3.40 8.19 -2.22
CA THR A 17 3.43 6.97 -3.03
C THR A 17 4.28 5.94 -2.32
N CYS A 18 3.67 4.81 -1.97
CA CYS A 18 4.38 3.64 -1.49
C CYS A 18 4.55 2.66 -2.64
N THR A 19 5.80 2.39 -3.02
CA THR A 19 6.11 1.33 -3.98
C THR A 19 6.50 0.09 -3.20
N LEU A 20 5.61 -0.90 -3.18
CA LEU A 20 5.91 -2.20 -2.58
C LEU A 20 6.53 -3.10 -3.64
N LYS A 21 7.73 -3.61 -3.40
CA LYS A 21 8.36 -4.56 -4.31
C LYS A 21 8.06 -6.00 -3.86
N ILE A 22 6.95 -6.55 -4.36
CA ILE A 22 6.61 -7.97 -4.18
C ILE A 22 7.52 -8.81 -5.09
N THR A 23 8.30 -9.73 -4.53
CA THR A 23 9.07 -10.71 -5.30
C THR A 23 8.36 -12.05 -5.40
N GLU A 24 8.76 -12.90 -6.35
CA GLU A 24 8.27 -14.29 -6.43
C GLU A 24 8.50 -15.07 -5.14
N ARG A 25 9.57 -14.73 -4.38
CA ARG A 25 9.84 -15.30 -3.07
C ARG A 25 8.87 -14.84 -2.00
N ASP A 26 8.40 -13.60 -2.07
CA ASP A 26 7.37 -13.09 -1.16
C ASP A 26 5.99 -13.71 -1.50
N ALA A 27 5.77 -14.03 -2.77
CA ALA A 27 4.62 -14.79 -3.24
C ALA A 27 4.77 -16.31 -3.08
N ALA A 28 5.96 -16.81 -2.72
CA ALA A 28 6.22 -18.24 -2.56
C ALA A 28 5.53 -18.73 -1.28
N GLY A 29 4.32 -19.26 -1.42
CA GLY A 29 3.45 -19.68 -0.33
C GLY A 29 2.11 -18.96 -0.30
N MET A 30 1.89 -17.99 -1.19
CA MET A 30 0.58 -17.41 -1.45
C MET A 30 -0.21 -18.34 -2.39
N ASP A 31 -1.48 -18.56 -2.10
CA ASP A 31 -2.38 -19.24 -3.04
C ASP A 31 -2.49 -18.45 -4.36
N GLN A 32 -2.62 -19.17 -5.47
CA GLN A 32 -2.88 -18.56 -6.76
C GLN A 32 -4.20 -17.81 -6.76
N GLY A 33 -4.25 -16.69 -7.48
CA GLY A 33 -5.46 -15.90 -7.67
C GLY A 33 -5.24 -14.40 -7.45
N THR A 34 -6.35 -13.68 -7.39
CA THR A 34 -6.35 -12.22 -7.23
C THR A 34 -6.23 -11.81 -5.77
N TRP A 35 -5.19 -11.05 -5.46
CA TRP A 35 -4.90 -10.52 -4.13
C TRP A 35 -5.15 -9.02 -4.07
N TYR A 36 -5.60 -8.56 -2.90
CA TYR A 36 -5.86 -7.14 -2.63
C TYR A 36 -4.87 -6.61 -1.59
N VAL A 37 -4.39 -5.39 -1.82
CA VAL A 37 -3.60 -4.62 -0.85
C VAL A 37 -4.55 -3.69 -0.11
N SER A 38 -4.61 -3.79 1.22
CA SER A 38 -5.29 -2.82 2.07
C SER A 38 -4.32 -1.77 2.59
N ALA A 39 -4.74 -0.51 2.67
CA ALA A 39 -3.93 0.58 3.20
C ALA A 39 -4.62 1.25 4.39
N ARG A 40 -3.87 1.55 5.44
CA ARG A 40 -4.30 2.41 6.56
C ARG A 40 -3.34 3.58 6.66
N ALA A 41 -3.88 4.80 6.71
CA ALA A 41 -3.14 6.01 7.03
C ALA A 41 -3.60 6.50 8.41
N GLU A 42 -2.65 6.96 9.22
CA GLU A 42 -2.88 7.55 10.53
C GLU A 42 -2.12 8.89 10.58
N ALA A 43 -2.83 9.96 10.92
CA ALA A 43 -2.27 11.29 11.10
C ALA A 43 -1.72 11.46 12.53
N GLU A 44 -0.89 12.48 12.75
CA GLU A 44 -0.29 12.72 14.08
C GLU A 44 -1.31 13.07 15.16
N ASP A 45 -2.45 13.66 14.77
CA ASP A 45 -3.59 13.91 15.65
C ASP A 45 -4.43 12.66 15.95
N GLY A 46 -4.07 11.52 15.36
CA GLY A 46 -4.72 10.23 15.52
C GLY A 46 -5.87 9.96 14.55
N ASP A 47 -6.16 10.88 13.62
CA ASP A 47 -7.17 10.61 12.58
C ASP A 47 -6.72 9.48 11.66
N THR A 48 -7.64 8.57 11.33
CA THR A 48 -7.31 7.38 10.53
C THR A 48 -8.22 7.21 9.34
N VAL A 49 -7.62 6.81 8.22
CA VAL A 49 -8.33 6.41 7.01
C VAL A 49 -7.91 4.99 6.66
N TYR A 50 -8.90 4.14 6.41
CA TYR A 50 -8.69 2.77 5.96
C TYR A 50 -9.30 2.54 4.58
N VAL A 51 -8.49 1.99 3.68
CA VAL A 51 -8.86 1.62 2.32
C VAL A 51 -8.68 0.11 2.16
N PRO A 52 -9.76 -0.69 2.14
CA PRO A 52 -9.65 -2.15 2.12
C PRO A 52 -9.10 -2.72 0.79
N ARG A 53 -9.19 -1.94 -0.30
CA ARG A 53 -8.74 -2.34 -1.65
C ARG A 53 -8.00 -1.19 -2.32
N ALA A 54 -6.81 -0.90 -1.84
CA ALA A 54 -5.96 0.16 -2.37
C ALA A 54 -5.27 -0.24 -3.69
N ALA A 55 -4.93 -1.52 -3.84
CA ALA A 55 -4.39 -2.08 -5.08
C ALA A 55 -4.76 -3.57 -5.22
N THR A 56 -4.54 -4.13 -6.41
CA THR A 56 -4.75 -5.54 -6.71
C THR A 56 -3.60 -6.08 -7.55
N PHE A 57 -3.27 -7.36 -7.37
CA PHE A 57 -2.32 -8.08 -8.22
C PHE A 57 -2.69 -9.56 -8.27
N ASP A 58 -2.27 -10.24 -9.33
CA ASP A 58 -2.49 -11.68 -9.49
C ASP A 58 -1.22 -12.46 -9.13
N VAL A 59 -1.39 -13.51 -8.34
CA VAL A 59 -0.36 -14.50 -8.07
C VAL A 59 -0.56 -15.67 -9.02
N THR A 60 0.42 -15.89 -9.89
CA THR A 60 0.49 -17.01 -10.83
C THR A 60 1.81 -17.76 -10.58
N HIS A 61 1.82 -19.09 -10.74
CA HIS A 61 3.05 -19.91 -10.71
C HIS A 61 3.44 -20.35 -12.10
#